data_AF-R6MKV7-F1
#
_entry.id   AF-R6MKV7-F1
#
_cell.length_a   1.000
_cell.length_b   1.000
_cell.length_c   1.000
_cell.angle_alpha   90.00
_cell.angle_beta   90.00
_cell.angle_gamma   90.00
#
_symmetry.space_group_name_H-M   'P 1'
#
loop_
_entity.id
_entity.type
_entity.pdbx_description
1 polymer ?
#
loop_
_entity_poly.entity_id
_entity_poly.type
_entity_poly.pdbx_seq_one_letter_code
_entity_poly.pdbx_strand_id
1 'polypeptide(L)'
;MEHLTAEFPALLERCAHERRPENAFFERFSVQLENLAVYFFFRYLLKASVDGALMEKAGACVFHVLAISRLAASMQIEALRELCSLCGLYSKEVEHSEENLQLLYRTIRHGALRVGTLLAMI
;
A
#
# COMPACT_ATOMS: atom_id res chain seq x y z
N MET A 1 10.29 -8.47 -16.54
CA MET A 1 8.86 -8.76 -16.40
C MET A 1 8.36 -7.94 -15.24
N GLU A 2 7.31 -7.15 -15.45
CA GLU A 2 6.66 -6.32 -14.42
C GLU A 2 5.62 -7.16 -13.67
N HIS A 3 6.10 -8.06 -12.82
CA HIS A 3 5.25 -9.05 -12.18
C HIS A 3 4.25 -8.39 -11.21
N LEU A 4 4.67 -7.40 -10.43
CA LEU A 4 3.78 -6.74 -9.48
C LEU A 4 2.78 -5.79 -10.16
N THR A 5 3.14 -5.19 -11.29
CA THR A 5 2.18 -4.41 -12.10
C THR A 5 1.04 -5.29 -12.60
N ALA A 6 1.37 -6.48 -13.13
CA ALA A 6 0.37 -7.43 -13.60
C ALA A 6 -0.54 -7.96 -12.48
N GLU A 7 0.00 -8.12 -11.28
CA GLU A 7 -0.74 -8.56 -10.09
C GLU A 7 -1.50 -7.43 -9.37
N PHE A 8 -1.31 -6.17 -9.78
CA PHE A 8 -1.86 -5.02 -9.06
C PHE A 8 -3.39 -5.06 -8.89
N PRO A 9 -4.20 -5.44 -9.90
CA PRO A 9 -5.64 -5.62 -9.71
C PRO A 9 -5.98 -6.66 -8.65
N ALA A 10 -5.26 -7.78 -8.61
CA ALA A 10 -5.45 -8.79 -7.56
C ALA A 10 -5.05 -8.24 -6.19
N LEU A 11 -3.97 -7.44 -6.12
CA LEU A 11 -3.55 -6.81 -4.87
C LEU A 11 -4.59 -5.83 -4.31
N LEU A 12 -5.34 -5.10 -5.17
CA LEU A 12 -6.47 -4.28 -4.76
C LEU A 12 -7.56 -5.11 -4.08
N GLU A 13 -7.96 -6.22 -4.70
CA GLU A 13 -8.96 -7.15 -4.16
C GLU A 13 -8.51 -7.77 -2.84
N ARG A 14 -7.25 -8.21 -2.77
CA ARG A 14 -6.65 -8.72 -1.54
C ARG A 14 -6.70 -7.67 -0.43
N CYS A 15 -6.39 -6.42 -0.76
CA CYS A 15 -6.47 -5.32 0.18
C CYS A 15 -7.88 -4.96 0.62
N ALA A 16 -8.89 -5.21 -0.21
CA ALA A 16 -10.28 -4.96 0.14
C ALA A 16 -10.90 -6.06 1.02
N HIS A 17 -10.44 -7.31 0.90
CA HIS A 17 -11.19 -8.47 1.38
C HIS A 17 -10.41 -9.43 2.28
N GLU A 18 -9.09 -9.51 2.21
CA GLU A 18 -8.34 -10.43 3.06
C GLU A 18 -8.32 -9.95 4.50
N ARG A 19 -8.14 -10.89 5.44
CA ARG A 19 -7.89 -10.53 6.84
C ARG A 19 -6.55 -9.80 6.96
N ARG A 20 -6.44 -9.02 8.03
CA ARG A 20 -5.19 -8.38 8.46
C ARG A 20 -4.08 -9.45 8.64
N PRO A 21 -2.82 -9.17 8.24
CA PRO A 21 -1.68 -10.04 8.55
C PRO A 21 -1.55 -10.32 10.05
N GLU A 22 -0.84 -11.39 10.43
CA GLU A 22 -0.65 -11.75 11.83
C GLU A 22 0.03 -10.62 12.63
N ASN A 23 -0.37 -10.42 13.88
CA ASN A 23 0.18 -9.36 14.74
C ASN A 23 1.71 -9.44 14.89
N ALA A 24 2.27 -10.66 14.89
CA ALA A 24 3.71 -10.88 14.97
C ALA A 24 4.49 -10.19 13.83
N PHE A 25 3.90 -10.09 12.63
CA PHE A 25 4.50 -9.36 11.52
C PHE A 25 4.58 -7.86 11.81
N PHE A 26 3.47 -7.27 12.30
CA PHE A 26 3.41 -5.84 12.62
C PHE A 26 4.36 -5.47 13.76
N GLU A 27 4.48 -6.31 14.78
CA GLU A 27 5.44 -6.12 15.87
C GLU A 27 6.88 -6.13 15.34
N ARG A 28 7.23 -7.12 14.51
CA ARG A 28 8.57 -7.31 13.95
C ARG A 28 9.03 -6.12 13.10
N PHE A 29 8.13 -5.54 12.31
CA PHE A 29 8.44 -4.47 11.36
C PHE A 29 7.82 -3.11 11.72
N SER A 30 7.38 -2.93 12.97
CA SER A 30 6.64 -1.73 13.42
C SER A 30 7.31 -0.42 12.99
N VAL A 31 8.60 -0.26 13.29
CA VAL A 31 9.40 0.93 12.92
C VAL A 31 9.46 1.12 11.41
N GLN A 32 9.61 0.05 10.63
CA GLN A 32 9.69 0.13 9.17
C GLN A 32 8.35 0.50 8.55
N LEU A 33 7.25 -0.05 9.09
CA LEU A 33 5.89 0.27 8.64
C LEU A 33 5.53 1.71 8.98
N GLU A 34 5.94 2.22 10.14
CA GLU A 34 5.80 3.63 10.49
C GLU A 34 6.57 4.54 9.52
N ASN A 35 7.83 4.21 9.23
CA ASN A 35 8.63 4.97 8.26
C ASN A 35 8.00 4.98 6.86
N LEU A 36 7.44 3.85 6.41
CA LEU A 36 6.69 3.78 5.15
C LEU A 36 5.42 4.65 5.19
N ALA A 37 4.68 4.63 6.30
CA ALA A 37 3.50 5.46 6.46
C ALA A 37 3.85 6.96 6.38
N VAL A 38 4.91 7.39 7.05
CA VAL A 38 5.43 8.77 6.99
C VAL A 38 5.86 9.13 5.57
N TYR A 39 6.58 8.22 4.89
CA TYR A 39 6.99 8.41 3.50
C TYR A 39 5.80 8.66 2.58
N PHE A 40 4.80 7.77 2.59
CA PHE A 40 3.62 7.91 1.72
C PHE A 40 2.77 9.12 2.08
N PHE A 41 2.64 9.44 3.37
CA PHE A 41 1.95 10.64 3.82
C PHE A 41 2.60 11.90 3.25
N PHE A 42 3.92 12.01 3.33
CA PHE A 42 4.65 13.13 2.76
C PHE A 42 4.55 13.16 1.23
N ARG A 43 4.67 12.00 0.58
CA ARG A 43 4.65 11.86 -0.88
C ARG A 43 3.30 12.24 -1.52
N TYR A 44 2.22 11.79 -0.90
CA TYR A 44 0.87 11.90 -1.45
C TYR A 44 0.01 12.91 -0.68
N LEU A 45 -0.17 12.74 0.64
CA LEU A 45 -1.19 13.51 1.35
C LEU A 45 -0.92 15.02 1.33
N LEU A 46 0.33 15.46 1.43
CA LEU A 46 0.66 16.88 1.32
C LEU A 46 0.24 17.48 -0.02
N LYS A 47 0.29 16.69 -1.11
CA LYS A 47 -0.17 17.13 -2.43
C LYS A 47 -1.69 17.25 -2.54
N ALA A 48 -2.47 16.68 -1.62
CA ALA A 48 -3.92 16.85 -1.61
C ALA A 48 -4.34 18.32 -1.40
N SER A 49 -3.48 19.12 -0.76
CA SER A 49 -3.69 20.57 -0.64
C SER A 49 -3.68 21.29 -1.98
N VAL A 50 -3.11 20.67 -3.02
CA VAL A 50 -2.96 21.25 -4.36
C VAL A 50 -4.11 20.86 -5.29
N ASP A 51 -4.50 19.58 -5.30
CA ASP A 51 -5.49 19.04 -6.25
C ASP A 51 -6.84 18.67 -5.63
N GLY A 52 -7.00 18.84 -4.31
CA GLY A 52 -8.25 18.58 -3.59
C GLY A 52 -8.58 17.10 -3.40
N ALA A 53 -7.71 16.17 -3.81
CA ALA A 53 -7.97 14.73 -3.77
C ALA A 53 -7.61 14.10 -2.41
N LEU A 54 -8.09 14.69 -1.32
CA LEU A 54 -7.70 14.29 0.05
C LEU A 54 -8.03 12.82 0.35
N MET A 55 -9.23 12.37 -0.01
CA MET A 55 -9.68 11.01 0.30
C MET A 55 -8.90 9.96 -0.50
N GLU A 56 -8.70 10.19 -1.79
CA GLU A 56 -7.94 9.29 -2.65
C GLU A 56 -6.47 9.20 -2.20
N LYS A 57 -5.84 10.31 -1.85
CA LYS A 57 -4.46 10.32 -1.38
C LYS A 57 -4.29 9.73 0.01
N ALA A 58 -5.20 10.01 0.94
CA ALA A 58 -5.20 9.36 2.25
C ALA A 58 -5.39 7.84 2.12
N GLY A 59 -6.35 7.42 1.30
CA GLY A 59 -6.58 6.02 0.99
C GLY A 59 -5.37 5.36 0.35
N ALA A 60 -4.68 6.03 -0.57
CA ALA A 60 -3.47 5.51 -1.19
C ALA A 60 -2.33 5.31 -0.18
N CYS A 61 -2.11 6.25 0.75
CA CYS A 61 -1.10 6.08 1.81
C CYS A 61 -1.33 4.80 2.61
N VAL A 62 -2.57 4.60 3.09
CA VAL A 62 -2.95 3.42 3.86
C VAL A 62 -2.83 2.15 3.01
N PHE A 63 -3.30 2.21 1.76
CA PHE A 63 -3.23 1.10 0.82
C PHE A 63 -1.79 0.64 0.58
N HIS A 64 -0.84 1.55 0.34
CA HIS A 64 0.55 1.17 0.04
C HIS A 64 1.23 0.46 1.21
N VAL A 65 1.04 0.94 2.45
CA VAL A 65 1.55 0.27 3.66
C VAL A 65 0.96 -1.14 3.79
N LEU A 66 -0.36 -1.24 3.60
CA LEU A 66 -1.08 -2.50 3.73
C LEU A 66 -0.71 -3.50 2.62
N ALA A 67 -0.51 -3.01 1.39
CA ALA A 67 -0.09 -3.80 0.24
C ALA A 67 1.31 -4.39 0.45
N ILE A 68 2.27 -3.57 0.88
CA ILE A 68 3.63 -4.04 1.23
C ILE A 68 3.55 -5.07 2.36
N SER A 69 2.75 -4.81 3.39
CA SER A 69 2.57 -5.73 4.52
C SER A 69 2.03 -7.10 4.06
N ARG A 70 1.04 -7.11 3.16
CA ARG A 70 0.47 -8.34 2.59
C ARG A 70 1.44 -9.10 1.70
N LEU A 71 2.18 -8.39 0.86
CA LEU A 71 3.20 -9.01 0.01
C LEU A 71 4.29 -9.64 0.87
N ALA A 72 4.81 -8.91 1.85
CA ALA A 72 5.83 -9.40 2.77
C ALA A 72 5.36 -10.63 3.56
N ALA A 73 4.13 -10.60 4.09
CA ALA A 73 3.54 -11.75 4.77
C ALA A 73 3.38 -12.96 3.84
N SER A 74 2.89 -12.77 2.62
CA SER A 74 2.73 -13.86 1.64
C SER A 74 4.06 -14.47 1.19
N MET A 75 5.13 -13.67 1.16
CA MET A 75 6.49 -14.11 0.85
C MET A 75 7.24 -14.62 2.08
N GLN A 76 6.60 -14.63 3.26
CA GLN A 76 7.20 -15.04 4.54
C GLN A 76 8.50 -14.28 4.87
N ILE A 77 8.54 -12.99 4.55
CA ILE A 77 9.71 -12.15 4.81
C ILE A 77 9.92 -11.98 6.32
N GLU A 78 11.12 -12.33 6.77
CA GLU A 78 11.52 -12.18 8.17
C GLU A 78 12.67 -11.19 8.36
N ALA A 79 13.51 -11.00 7.33
CA ALA A 79 14.67 -10.16 7.42
C ALA A 79 14.41 -8.74 6.86
N LEU A 80 14.97 -7.73 7.54
CA LEU A 80 14.88 -6.33 7.09
C LEU A 80 15.40 -6.14 5.65
N ARG A 81 16.47 -6.84 5.27
CA ARG A 81 17.06 -6.75 3.92
C ARG A 81 16.08 -7.18 2.82
N GLU A 82 15.29 -8.21 3.08
CA GLU A 82 14.27 -8.72 2.16
C GLU A 82 13.10 -7.72 2.07
N LEU A 83 12.67 -7.17 3.20
CA LEU A 83 11.66 -6.11 3.22
C LEU A 83 12.11 -4.89 2.41
N CYS A 84 13.35 -4.43 2.58
CA CYS A 84 13.90 -3.33 1.78
C CYS A 84 13.91 -3.64 0.27
N SER A 85 14.20 -4.88 -0.09
CA SER A 85 14.21 -5.34 -1.49
C SER A 85 12.80 -5.37 -2.07
N LEU A 86 11.82 -5.84 -1.30
CA LEU A 86 10.40 -5.78 -1.65
C LEU A 86 9.93 -4.33 -1.83
N CYS A 87 10.25 -3.43 -0.89
CA CYS A 87 9.89 -2.02 -0.99
C CYS A 87 10.47 -1.38 -2.27
N GLY A 88 11.73 -1.67 -2.60
CA GLY A 88 12.35 -1.17 -3.83
C GLY A 88 11.65 -1.66 -5.11
N LEU A 89 11.29 -2.94 -5.15
CA LEU A 89 10.54 -3.52 -6.27
C LEU A 89 9.12 -2.93 -6.36
N TYR A 90 8.44 -2.84 -5.23
CA TYR A 90 7.10 -2.26 -5.12
C TYR A 90 7.08 -0.81 -5.57
N SER A 91 8.03 0.01 -5.13
CA SER A 91 8.12 1.40 -5.57
C SER A 91 8.36 1.51 -7.07
N LYS A 92 9.17 0.62 -7.66
CA LYS A 92 9.49 0.63 -9.08
C LYS A 92 8.30 0.21 -9.95
N GLU A 93 7.60 -0.87 -9.60
CA GLU A 93 6.56 -1.47 -10.45
C GLU A 93 5.16 -0.97 -10.11
N VAL A 94 4.88 -0.73 -8.81
CA VAL A 94 3.54 -0.38 -8.35
C VAL A 94 3.39 1.11 -8.10
N GLU A 95 4.17 1.69 -7.18
CA GLU A 95 4.00 3.07 -6.71
C GLU A 95 4.22 4.10 -7.83
N HIS A 96 5.28 3.92 -8.63
CA HIS A 96 5.65 4.85 -9.69
C HIS A 96 4.95 4.56 -11.03
N SER A 97 4.09 3.55 -11.11
CA SER A 97 3.23 3.34 -12.26
C SER A 97 2.04 4.29 -12.19
N GLU A 98 1.97 5.23 -13.14
CA GLU A 98 0.85 6.16 -13.27
C GLU A 98 -0.48 5.41 -13.48
N GLU A 99 -0.45 4.32 -14.24
CA GLU A 99 -1.63 3.49 -14.52
C GLU A 99 -2.18 2.84 -13.24
N ASN A 100 -1.29 2.30 -12.40
CA ASN A 100 -1.66 1.73 -11.11
C ASN A 100 -2.21 2.80 -10.17
N LEU A 101 -1.55 3.95 -10.09
CA LEU A 101 -1.98 5.05 -9.24
C LEU A 101 -3.37 5.58 -9.64
N GLN A 102 -3.60 5.76 -10.94
CA GLN A 102 -4.90 6.18 -11.48
C GLN A 102 -5.99 5.12 -11.25
N LEU A 103 -5.66 3.83 -11.34
CA LEU A 103 -6.59 2.78 -10.98
C LEU A 103 -6.95 2.83 -9.50
N LEU A 104 -5.96 2.92 -8.61
CA LEU A 104 -6.16 3.02 -7.15
C LEU A 104 -7.06 4.20 -6.77
N TYR A 105 -6.78 5.39 -7.30
CA TYR A 105 -7.59 6.57 -7.03
C TYR A 105 -9.02 6.42 -7.54
N ARG A 106 -9.23 5.85 -8.73
CA ARG A 106 -10.58 5.57 -9.24
C ARG A 106 -11.33 4.60 -8.32
N THR A 107 -10.69 3.52 -7.89
CA THR A 107 -11.29 2.51 -7.01
C THR A 107 -11.69 3.10 -5.65
N ILE A 108 -10.86 4.00 -5.10
CA ILE A 108 -11.19 4.73 -3.86
C ILE A 108 -12.35 5.71 -4.08
N ARG A 109 -12.26 6.53 -5.13
CA ARG A 109 -13.29 7.55 -5.46
C ARG A 109 -14.67 6.95 -5.68
N HIS A 110 -14.73 5.81 -6.35
CA HIS A 110 -15.99 5.09 -6.61
C HIS A 110 -16.45 4.23 -5.43
N GLY A 111 -15.69 4.18 -4.33
CA GLY A 111 -16.05 3.46 -3.11
C GLY A 111 -15.95 1.94 -3.21
N ALA A 112 -15.36 1.41 -4.28
CA ALA A 112 -15.02 0.00 -4.41
C ALA A 112 -13.93 -0.39 -3.39
N LEU A 113 -12.99 0.52 -3.12
CA LEU A 113 -12.02 0.39 -2.03
C LEU A 113 -12.26 1.49 -1.00
N ARG A 114 -12.85 1.13 0.15
CA ARG A 114 -13.18 2.11 1.20
C ARG A 114 -12.00 2.32 2.13
N VAL A 115 -11.64 3.59 2.36
CA VAL A 115 -10.54 3.95 3.29
C VAL A 115 -10.78 3.42 4.70
N GLY A 116 -12.02 3.46 5.19
CA GLY A 116 -12.37 2.88 6.49
C GLY A 116 -12.11 1.37 6.57
N THR A 117 -12.34 0.64 5.48
CA THR A 117 -12.02 -0.80 5.38
C THR A 117 -10.52 -1.03 5.43
N LEU A 118 -9.74 -0.20 4.72
CA LEU A 118 -8.27 -0.29 4.73
C LEU A 118 -7.69 0.00 6.12
N LEU A 119 -8.19 1.04 6.80
CA LEU A 119 -7.75 1.43 8.13
C LEU A 119 -8.01 0.34 9.18
N ALA A 120 -9.10 -0.41 9.04
CA ALA A 120 -9.41 -1.54 9.92
C ALA A 120 -8.44 -2.73 9.76
N MET A 121 -7.54 -2.70 8.78
CA MET A 121 -6.60 -3.78 8.46
C MET A 121 -5.14 -3.45 8.79
N ILE A 122 -4.85 -2.25 9.30
CA ILE A 122 -3.55 -1.85 9.85
C ILE A 122 -3.60 -1.93 11.38
#